data_AF-H9UI33-F1
#
_entry.id   AF-H9UI33-F1
#
_cell.length_a   1.000
_cell.length_b   1.000
_cell.length_c   1.000
_cell.angle_alpha   90.00
_cell.angle_beta   90.00
_cell.angle_gamma   90.00
#
_symmetry.space_group_name_H-M   'P 1'
#
loop_
_entity.id
_entity.type
_entity.pdbx_description
1 polymer ?
#
loop_
_entity_poly.entity_id
_entity_poly.type
_entity_poly.pdbx_seq_one_letter_code
_entity_poly.pdbx_strand_id
1 'polypeptide(L)'
;MKSLRTWGVRTLAALTALLYFSSCVTATVYQPQRSSGYGYQDRPMRERDTELGSWYQLTFTGNENTSRSNVETFFWARAGELALKNNYRYVVATNVREQRHREVEKFTESDSQGREYTRERVLTSYTYTGNVYVTNHPDSAPAGYTVFDARELYDKGQALNTSELNQAVVYTVLVGVVIVAAIGFGLANSDDDR
;
A
#
# COMPACT_ATOMS: atom_id res chain seq x y z
N MET A 1 7.02 41.37 -36.27
CA MET A 1 6.83 39.91 -36.33
C MET A 1 7.60 39.23 -35.18
N LYS A 2 7.06 39.18 -33.95
CA LYS A 2 7.75 38.59 -32.77
C LYS A 2 6.83 37.85 -31.78
N SER A 3 5.56 37.57 -32.11
CA SER A 3 4.60 37.02 -31.14
C SER A 3 4.32 35.51 -31.27
N LEU A 4 4.85 34.83 -32.29
CA LEU A 4 4.50 33.41 -32.55
C LEU A 4 5.36 32.38 -31.79
N ARG A 5 6.40 32.80 -31.07
CA ARG A 5 7.42 31.88 -30.52
C ARG A 5 7.20 31.48 -29.05
N THR A 6 6.35 32.20 -28.31
CA THR A 6 6.11 31.97 -26.87
C THR A 6 4.92 31.06 -26.57
N TRP A 7 4.07 30.80 -27.55
CA TRP A 7 2.92 29.90 -27.39
C TRP A 7 3.31 28.42 -27.41
N GLY A 8 4.29 28.02 -28.22
CA GLY A 8 4.74 26.62 -28.31
C GLY A 8 5.46 26.10 -27.06
N VAL A 9 6.18 26.98 -26.34
CA VAL A 9 6.94 26.58 -25.15
C VAL A 9 6.02 26.34 -23.94
N ARG A 10 4.94 27.12 -23.83
CA ARG A 10 3.97 27.00 -22.72
C ARG A 10 3.07 25.77 -22.87
N THR A 11 2.72 25.39 -24.10
CA THR A 11 1.98 24.15 -24.36
C THR A 11 2.85 22.90 -24.21
N LEU A 12 4.13 22.95 -24.61
CA LEU A 12 5.06 21.83 -24.44
C LEU A 12 5.37 21.53 -22.96
N ALA A 13 5.52 22.57 -22.13
CA ALA A 13 5.75 22.44 -20.68
C ALA A 13 4.52 21.88 -19.93
N ALA A 14 3.31 22.25 -20.36
CA ALA A 14 2.07 21.70 -19.80
C ALA A 14 1.89 20.22 -20.17
N LEU A 15 2.26 19.83 -21.41
CA LEU A 15 2.23 18.44 -21.87
C LEU A 15 3.24 17.55 -21.14
N THR A 16 4.42 18.07 -20.79
CA THR A 16 5.39 17.31 -19.97
C THR A 16 4.88 17.12 -18.55
N ALA A 17 4.31 18.15 -17.92
CA ALA A 17 3.77 18.05 -16.55
C ALA A 17 2.64 17.02 -16.39
N LEU A 18 1.82 16.79 -17.42
CA LEU A 18 0.75 15.78 -17.40
C LEU A 18 1.25 14.35 -17.68
N LEU A 19 2.40 14.17 -18.34
CA LEU A 19 2.96 12.84 -18.64
C LEU A 19 3.75 12.21 -17.47
N TYR A 20 3.99 12.96 -16.38
CA TYR A 20 4.76 12.49 -15.22
C TYR A 20 3.95 11.91 -14.05
N PHE A 21 2.63 11.77 -14.17
CA PHE A 21 1.85 10.85 -13.31
C PHE A 21 2.10 9.38 -13.68
N SER A 22 3.36 9.03 -13.97
CA SER A 22 3.77 7.63 -14.07
C SER A 22 3.56 7.03 -12.69
N SER A 23 2.56 6.14 -12.62
CA SER A 23 2.16 5.38 -11.45
C SER A 23 3.40 4.88 -10.68
N CYS A 24 3.69 5.50 -9.53
CA CYS A 24 4.59 4.88 -8.57
C CYS A 24 3.92 3.56 -8.16
N VAL A 25 4.54 2.45 -8.53
CA VAL A 25 4.09 1.11 -8.18
C VAL A 25 4.40 0.92 -6.69
N THR A 26 3.54 1.47 -5.84
CA THR A 26 3.73 1.49 -4.39
C THR A 26 3.13 0.27 -3.74
N ALA A 27 3.75 -0.20 -2.64
CA ALA A 27 3.13 -1.15 -1.75
C ALA A 27 1.74 -0.66 -1.29
N THR A 28 0.89 -1.60 -0.89
CA THR A 28 -0.44 -1.27 -0.37
C THR A 28 -0.27 -0.51 0.93
N VAL A 29 -0.69 0.75 0.91
CA VAL A 29 -0.75 1.61 2.10
C VAL A 29 -1.79 1.05 3.06
N TYR A 30 -1.59 1.25 4.36
CA TYR A 30 -2.57 0.88 5.37
C TYR A 30 -3.85 1.72 5.20
N GLN A 31 -4.90 1.11 4.63
CA GLN A 31 -6.17 1.78 4.32
C GLN A 31 -7.33 0.77 4.28
N PRO A 32 -8.59 1.24 4.45
CA PRO A 32 -9.74 0.38 4.24
C PRO A 32 -9.77 -0.16 2.82
N GLN A 33 -10.18 -1.41 2.66
CA GLN A 33 -10.38 -2.00 1.34
C GLN A 33 -11.54 -1.28 0.63
N ARG A 34 -11.22 -0.69 -0.51
CA ARG A 34 -12.18 -0.01 -1.40
C ARG A 34 -12.35 -0.83 -2.68
N SER A 35 -12.70 -0.17 -3.79
CA SER A 35 -12.95 -0.79 -5.09
C SER A 35 -11.78 -1.60 -5.66
N SER A 36 -10.54 -1.30 -5.27
CA SER A 36 -9.33 -1.97 -5.76
C SER A 36 -9.11 -3.37 -5.21
N GLY A 37 -9.84 -3.78 -4.17
CA GLY A 37 -9.65 -5.09 -3.55
C GLY A 37 -8.46 -5.19 -2.58
N TYR A 38 -7.67 -4.13 -2.41
CA TYR A 38 -6.53 -4.07 -1.49
C TYR A 38 -6.81 -3.21 -0.26
N GLY A 39 -6.23 -3.58 0.89
CA GLY A 39 -6.42 -2.93 2.18
C GLY A 39 -7.08 -3.84 3.22
N TYR A 40 -7.55 -3.25 4.31
CA TYR A 40 -8.22 -3.98 5.38
C TYR A 40 -9.75 -4.03 5.24
N GLN A 41 -10.34 -5.15 5.66
CA GLN A 41 -11.77 -5.27 5.94
C GLN A 41 -11.96 -5.86 7.32
N ASP A 42 -12.79 -5.22 8.13
CA ASP A 42 -13.23 -5.76 9.41
C ASP A 42 -14.74 -5.83 9.43
N ARG A 43 -15.25 -6.95 9.95
CA ARG A 43 -16.67 -7.16 10.18
C ARG A 43 -16.88 -7.52 11.65
N PRO A 44 -17.63 -6.72 12.41
CA PRO A 44 -18.05 -7.12 13.74
C PRO A 44 -18.99 -8.31 13.60
N MET A 45 -18.83 -9.25 14.50
CA MET A 45 -19.65 -10.43 14.51
C MET A 45 -20.44 -10.49 15.82
N ARG A 46 -21.59 -11.17 15.82
CA ARG A 46 -22.57 -11.04 16.91
C ARG A 46 -22.06 -11.72 18.19
N GLU A 47 -22.16 -11.02 19.33
CA GLU A 47 -21.79 -11.51 20.66
C GLU A 47 -22.38 -12.87 21.05
N ARG A 48 -23.49 -13.30 20.42
CA ARG A 48 -24.19 -14.53 20.77
C ARG A 48 -23.44 -15.83 20.45
N ASP A 49 -22.36 -15.75 19.67
CA ASP A 49 -21.65 -16.93 19.20
C ASP A 49 -20.41 -17.29 20.06
N THR A 50 -20.06 -16.50 21.08
CA THR A 50 -18.86 -16.81 21.90
C THR A 50 -18.91 -16.17 23.30
N GLU A 51 -18.47 -16.92 24.32
CA GLU A 51 -18.35 -16.48 25.73
C GLU A 51 -17.23 -15.44 25.97
N LEU A 52 -16.48 -15.05 24.94
CA LEU A 52 -15.22 -14.29 25.03
C LEU A 52 -15.35 -12.78 24.74
N GLY A 53 -16.55 -12.27 24.45
CA GLY A 53 -16.81 -10.83 24.23
C GLY A 53 -16.87 -10.39 22.75
N SER A 54 -16.43 -9.16 22.47
CA SER A 54 -16.47 -8.55 21.12
C SER A 54 -15.48 -9.22 20.17
N TRP A 55 -15.98 -9.73 19.04
CA TRP A 55 -15.17 -10.42 18.05
C TRP A 55 -15.35 -9.85 16.64
N TYR A 56 -14.26 -9.90 15.88
CA TYR A 56 -14.16 -9.34 14.54
C TYR A 56 -13.59 -10.38 13.59
N GLN A 57 -14.20 -10.53 12.42
CA GLN A 57 -13.52 -11.16 11.29
C GLN A 57 -12.72 -10.09 10.58
N LEU A 58 -11.41 -10.28 10.55
CA LEU A 58 -10.46 -9.35 9.96
C LEU A 58 -9.85 -9.97 8.71
N THR A 59 -9.67 -9.15 7.68
CA THR A 59 -8.91 -9.49 6.49
C THR A 59 -8.03 -8.31 6.09
N PHE A 60 -6.80 -8.59 5.66
CA PHE A 60 -5.93 -7.62 4.99
C PHE A 60 -5.42 -8.23 3.69
N THR A 61 -5.56 -7.50 2.58
CA THR A 61 -5.09 -7.92 1.26
C THR A 61 -4.07 -6.91 0.73
N GLY A 62 -2.85 -7.38 0.44
CA GLY A 62 -1.84 -6.58 -0.23
C GLY A 62 -1.84 -6.79 -1.75
N ASN A 63 -1.38 -5.80 -2.49
CA ASN A 63 -1.05 -5.91 -3.92
C ASN A 63 0.27 -6.67 -4.14
N GLU A 64 0.68 -6.81 -5.40
CA GLU A 64 1.88 -7.55 -5.80
C GLU A 64 3.21 -6.93 -5.34
N ASN A 65 3.17 -5.69 -4.87
CA ASN A 65 4.33 -4.95 -4.37
C ASN A 65 4.38 -4.93 -2.83
N THR A 66 3.35 -5.48 -2.19
CA THR A 66 3.30 -5.55 -0.73
C THR A 66 3.93 -6.85 -0.27
N SER A 67 4.99 -6.74 0.53
CA SER A 67 5.64 -7.93 1.08
C SER A 67 4.66 -8.70 1.99
N ARG A 68 4.82 -10.02 2.06
CA ARG A 68 4.09 -10.89 2.98
C ARG A 68 4.15 -10.38 4.43
N SER A 69 5.34 -9.98 4.88
CA SER A 69 5.56 -9.47 6.23
C SER A 69 4.83 -8.14 6.47
N ASN A 70 4.74 -7.27 5.45
CA ASN A 70 3.98 -6.02 5.55
C ASN A 70 2.47 -6.31 5.65
N VAL A 71 1.94 -7.24 4.84
CA VAL A 71 0.53 -7.68 4.92
C VAL A 71 0.21 -8.22 6.32
N GLU A 72 1.07 -9.07 6.86
CA GLU A 72 0.91 -9.60 8.22
C GLU A 72 0.95 -8.50 9.28
N THR A 73 1.93 -7.59 9.19
CA THR A 73 2.07 -6.48 10.12
C THR A 73 0.84 -5.58 10.09
N PHE A 74 0.31 -5.27 8.90
CA PHE A 74 -0.89 -4.46 8.75
C PHE A 74 -2.16 -5.17 9.23
N PHE A 75 -2.27 -6.49 9.03
CA PHE A 75 -3.33 -7.29 9.64
C PHE A 75 -3.31 -7.14 11.16
N TRP A 76 -2.15 -7.35 11.79
CA TRP A 76 -2.02 -7.23 13.24
C TRP A 76 -2.25 -5.79 13.74
N ALA A 77 -1.77 -4.80 13.00
CA ALA A 77 -2.01 -3.39 13.30
C ALA A 77 -3.50 -3.06 13.37
N ARG A 78 -4.28 -3.58 12.41
CA ARG A 78 -5.74 -3.39 12.39
C ARG A 78 -6.41 -4.08 13.56
N ALA A 79 -5.96 -5.26 13.95
CA ALA A 79 -6.45 -5.94 15.14
C ALA A 79 -6.19 -5.11 16.42
N GLY A 80 -4.97 -4.57 16.57
CA GLY A 80 -4.62 -3.67 17.67
C GLY A 80 -5.45 -2.38 17.67
N GLU A 81 -5.66 -1.76 16.51
CA GLU A 81 -6.50 -0.57 16.37
C GLU A 81 -7.94 -0.84 16.81
N LEU A 82 -8.52 -1.98 16.41
CA LEU A 82 -9.87 -2.37 16.82
C LEU A 82 -9.97 -2.56 18.35
N ALA A 83 -8.97 -3.18 18.98
CA ALA A 83 -8.95 -3.31 20.43
C ALA A 83 -8.90 -1.94 21.12
N LEU A 84 -7.95 -1.08 20.74
CA LEU A 84 -7.77 0.25 21.33
C LEU A 84 -9.00 1.13 21.13
N LYS A 85 -9.60 1.11 19.94
CA LYS A 85 -10.82 1.88 19.61
C LYS A 85 -12.00 1.51 20.52
N ASN A 86 -12.06 0.26 20.97
CA ASN A 86 -13.10 -0.24 21.86
C ASN A 86 -12.66 -0.29 23.34
N ASN A 87 -11.56 0.38 23.69
CA ASN A 87 -11.00 0.42 25.05
C ASN A 87 -10.56 -0.95 25.62
N TYR A 88 -10.05 -1.82 24.74
CA TYR A 88 -9.41 -3.08 25.13
C TYR A 88 -7.89 -3.02 24.99
N ARG A 89 -7.21 -3.78 25.85
CA ARG A 89 -5.74 -3.84 25.88
C ARG A 89 -5.13 -5.00 25.11
N TYR A 90 -5.83 -6.12 25.01
CA TYR A 90 -5.30 -7.34 24.42
C TYR A 90 -6.10 -7.79 23.22
N VAL A 91 -5.39 -8.42 22.30
CA VAL A 91 -5.91 -9.08 21.11
C VAL A 91 -5.63 -10.57 21.26
N VAL A 92 -6.66 -11.39 21.06
CA VAL A 92 -6.55 -12.85 20.96
C VAL A 92 -6.96 -13.23 19.55
N ALA A 93 -6.11 -13.96 18.84
CA ALA A 93 -6.34 -14.25 17.44
C ALA A 93 -6.40 -15.73 17.15
N THR A 94 -7.28 -16.09 16.22
CA THR A 94 -7.71 -17.46 15.99
C THR A 94 -7.98 -17.66 14.52
N ASN A 95 -7.69 -18.87 14.02
CA ASN A 95 -7.87 -19.22 12.62
C ASN A 95 -7.22 -18.21 11.65
N VAL A 96 -6.10 -17.60 12.08
CA VAL A 96 -5.33 -16.69 11.23
C VAL A 96 -4.68 -17.55 10.15
N ARG A 97 -5.00 -17.23 8.90
CA ARG A 97 -4.51 -17.92 7.72
C ARG A 97 -3.91 -16.92 6.76
N GLU A 98 -2.76 -17.28 6.22
CA GLU A 98 -2.18 -16.65 5.06
C GLU A 98 -2.67 -17.37 3.80
N GLN A 99 -3.07 -16.59 2.81
CA GLN A 99 -3.36 -17.06 1.46
C GLN A 99 -2.45 -16.34 0.48
N ARG A 100 -1.68 -17.12 -0.29
CA ARG A 100 -0.91 -16.60 -1.42
C ARG A 100 -1.77 -16.72 -2.68
N HIS A 101 -2.04 -15.59 -3.32
CA HIS A 101 -2.67 -15.57 -4.63
C HIS A 101 -1.60 -15.42 -5.71
N ARG A 102 -1.70 -16.23 -6.77
CA ARG A 102 -0.78 -16.18 -7.91
C ARG A 102 -1.62 -16.10 -9.17
N GLU A 103 -1.46 -15.01 -9.89
CA GLU A 103 -2.14 -14.75 -11.15
C GLU A 103 -1.11 -14.68 -12.29
N VAL A 104 -1.46 -15.24 -13.44
CA VAL A 104 -0.64 -15.17 -14.65
C VAL A 104 -1.39 -14.33 -15.66
N GLU A 105 -0.92 -13.09 -15.84
CA GLU A 105 -1.45 -12.19 -16.85
C GLU A 105 -0.72 -12.39 -18.16
N LYS A 106 -1.46 -12.57 -19.24
CA LYS A 106 -0.90 -12.57 -20.59
C LYS A 106 -1.20 -11.25 -21.25
N PHE A 107 -0.18 -10.59 -21.79
CA PHE A 107 -0.34 -9.35 -22.52
C PHE A 107 0.39 -9.44 -23.86
N THR A 108 -0.21 -8.81 -24.87
CA THR A 108 0.38 -8.69 -26.20
C THR A 108 1.19 -7.41 -26.24
N GLU A 109 2.46 -7.53 -26.62
CA GLU A 109 3.36 -6.42 -26.84
C GLU A 109 3.76 -6.39 -28.31
N SER A 110 3.89 -5.20 -28.88
CA SER A 110 4.37 -5.02 -30.25
C SER A 110 5.79 -4.49 -30.22
N ASP A 111 6.68 -5.06 -31.04
CA ASP A 111 8.04 -4.53 -31.18
C ASP A 111 8.10 -3.29 -32.10
N SER A 112 9.29 -2.71 -32.24
CA SER A 112 9.55 -1.56 -33.13
C SER A 112 9.25 -1.81 -34.62
N GLN A 113 9.04 -3.07 -35.02
CA GLN A 113 8.75 -3.51 -36.38
C GLN A 113 7.26 -3.89 -36.53
N GLY A 114 6.43 -3.71 -35.50
CA GLY A 114 5.02 -4.04 -35.49
C GLY A 114 4.71 -5.52 -35.34
N ARG A 115 5.69 -6.35 -34.97
CA ARG A 115 5.45 -7.77 -34.68
C ARG A 115 4.89 -7.91 -33.28
N GLU A 116 3.74 -8.54 -33.19
CA GLU A 116 3.10 -8.86 -31.91
C GLU A 116 3.70 -10.12 -31.31
N TYR A 117 3.93 -10.09 -30.00
CA TYR A 117 4.33 -11.25 -29.23
C TYR A 117 3.61 -11.25 -27.88
N THR A 118 3.25 -12.44 -27.40
CA THR A 118 2.65 -12.60 -26.08
C THR A 118 3.74 -12.70 -25.03
N ARG A 119 3.64 -11.87 -24.00
CA ARG A 119 4.39 -12.03 -22.75
C ARG A 119 3.46 -12.48 -21.63
N GLU A 120 4.03 -13.20 -20.69
CA GLU A 120 3.38 -13.58 -19.45
C GLU A 120 4.04 -12.83 -18.29
N ARG A 121 3.22 -12.25 -17.42
CA ARG A 121 3.65 -11.69 -16.13
C ARG A 121 2.97 -12.46 -15.02
N VAL A 122 3.76 -12.84 -14.01
CA VAL A 122 3.24 -13.48 -12.82
C VAL A 122 3.06 -12.42 -11.73
N LEU A 123 1.83 -12.21 -11.29
CA LEU A 123 1.50 -11.37 -10.14
C LEU A 123 1.34 -12.27 -8.90
N THR A 124 1.96 -11.88 -7.79
CA THR A 124 1.83 -12.61 -6.52
C THR A 124 1.39 -11.66 -5.43
N SER A 125 0.24 -11.91 -4.81
CA SER A 125 -0.27 -11.13 -3.69
C SER A 125 -0.53 -12.01 -2.47
N TYR A 126 -0.65 -11.37 -1.30
CA TYR A 126 -0.87 -12.04 -0.03
C TYR A 126 -2.12 -11.48 0.65
N THR A 127 -2.91 -12.39 1.21
CA THR A 127 -4.08 -12.07 2.03
C THR A 127 -3.94 -12.76 3.38
N TYR A 128 -4.12 -12.00 4.46
CA TYR A 128 -4.27 -12.56 5.81
C TYR A 128 -5.73 -12.43 6.22
N THR A 129 -6.34 -13.52 6.65
CA THR A 129 -7.70 -13.53 7.21
C THR A 129 -7.68 -14.24 8.55
N GLY A 130 -8.41 -13.73 9.53
CA GLY A 130 -8.52 -14.39 10.83
C GLY A 130 -9.63 -13.81 11.68
N ASN A 131 -9.95 -14.53 12.76
CA ASN A 131 -10.85 -14.06 13.78
C ASN A 131 -10.05 -13.42 14.91
N VAL A 132 -10.50 -12.28 15.38
CA VAL A 132 -9.82 -11.46 16.37
C VAL A 132 -10.81 -11.15 17.48
N TYR A 133 -10.44 -11.51 18.70
CA TYR A 133 -11.16 -11.22 19.93
C TYR A 133 -10.39 -10.15 20.68
N VAL A 134 -11.13 -9.24 21.32
CA VAL A 134 -10.54 -8.13 22.07
C VAL A 134 -10.95 -8.23 23.53
N THR A 135 -9.99 -8.11 24.44
CA THR A 135 -10.23 -8.29 25.88
C THR A 135 -9.30 -7.42 26.73
N ASN A 136 -9.72 -7.14 27.96
CA ASN A 136 -8.87 -6.54 28.99
C ASN A 136 -8.25 -7.60 29.92
N HIS A 137 -8.68 -8.86 29.78
CA HIS A 137 -8.36 -9.98 30.64
C HIS A 137 -7.63 -11.02 29.78
N PRO A 138 -6.30 -10.99 29.69
CA PRO A 138 -5.55 -11.90 28.81
C PRO A 138 -5.67 -13.37 29.25
N ASP A 139 -5.95 -13.58 30.54
CA ASP A 139 -6.27 -14.83 31.21
C ASP A 139 -7.62 -15.43 30.80
N SER A 140 -8.52 -14.63 30.19
CA SER A 140 -9.76 -15.14 29.63
C SER A 140 -9.58 -15.81 28.26
N ALA A 141 -8.37 -15.76 27.67
CA ALA A 141 -8.09 -16.44 26.42
C ALA A 141 -8.13 -17.97 26.62
N PRO A 142 -8.81 -18.75 25.76
CA PRO A 142 -8.78 -20.20 25.89
C PRO A 142 -7.35 -20.74 25.74
N ALA A 143 -7.10 -21.91 26.34
CA ALA A 143 -5.78 -22.53 26.26
C ALA A 143 -5.37 -22.80 24.80
N GLY A 144 -4.12 -22.47 24.46
CA GLY A 144 -3.56 -22.66 23.11
C GLY A 144 -3.74 -21.49 22.15
N TYR A 145 -4.37 -20.39 22.59
CA TYR A 145 -4.52 -19.18 21.79
C TYR A 145 -3.35 -18.22 22.02
N THR A 146 -2.94 -17.51 20.97
CA THR A 146 -1.90 -16.49 21.10
C THR A 146 -2.54 -15.16 21.49
N VAL A 147 -2.01 -14.57 22.57
CA VAL A 147 -2.44 -13.28 23.10
C VAL A 147 -1.37 -12.23 22.78
N PHE A 148 -1.81 -11.08 22.30
CA PHE A 148 -0.97 -9.97 21.89
C PHE A 148 -1.37 -8.70 22.63
N ASP A 149 -0.41 -7.84 22.96
CA ASP A 149 -0.69 -6.48 23.44
C ASP A 149 -1.14 -5.61 22.26
N ALA A 150 -2.34 -5.03 22.35
CA ALA A 150 -2.94 -4.25 21.27
C ALA A 150 -2.12 -3.00 20.90
N ARG A 151 -1.47 -2.37 21.90
CA ARG A 151 -0.67 -1.17 21.68
C ARG A 151 0.58 -1.50 20.89
N GLU A 152 1.24 -2.60 21.23
CA GLU A 152 2.43 -3.06 20.51
C GLU A 152 2.11 -3.36 19.03
N LEU A 153 0.99 -4.04 18.77
CA LEU A 153 0.56 -4.34 17.41
C LEU A 153 0.27 -3.05 16.60
N TYR A 154 -0.42 -2.10 17.22
CA TYR A 154 -0.74 -0.82 16.60
C TYR A 154 0.53 -0.02 16.26
N ASP A 155 1.46 0.10 17.20
CA ASP A 155 2.68 0.88 17.03
C ASP A 155 3.59 0.31 15.93
N LYS A 156 3.72 -1.03 15.84
CA LYS A 156 4.45 -1.70 14.74
C LYS A 156 3.86 -1.36 13.38
N GLY A 157 2.53 -1.37 13.27
CA GLY A 157 1.82 -0.99 12.05
C GLY A 157 2.04 0.46 11.63
N GLN A 158 1.97 1.38 12.58
CA GLN A 158 2.16 2.81 12.28
C GLN A 158 3.60 3.11 11.88
N ALA A 159 4.59 2.47 12.51
CA ALA A 159 6.00 2.60 12.13
C ALA A 159 6.21 2.15 10.67
N LEU A 160 5.64 1.00 10.28
CA LEU A 160 5.72 0.50 8.92
C LEU A 160 5.03 1.44 7.91
N ASN A 161 3.79 1.86 8.20
CA ASN A 161 3.02 2.75 7.33
C ASN A 161 3.76 4.08 7.07
N THR A 162 4.40 4.63 8.11
CA THR A 162 5.19 5.87 8.00
C THR A 162 6.43 5.67 7.13
N SER A 163 7.10 4.52 7.24
CA SER A 163 8.28 4.21 6.43
C SER A 163 7.98 4.07 4.93
N GLU A 164 6.84 3.44 4.59
CA GLU A 164 6.38 3.28 3.21
C GLU A 164 5.95 4.62 2.59
N LEU A 165 5.24 5.46 3.36
CA LEU A 165 4.87 6.81 2.93
C LEU A 165 6.11 7.70 2.71
N ASN A 166 7.10 7.60 3.59
CA ASN A 166 8.34 8.37 3.46
C ASN A 166 9.15 7.97 2.23
N GLN A 167 9.20 6.68 1.87
CA GLN A 167 9.86 6.25 0.62
C GLN A 167 9.16 6.86 -0.61
N ALA A 168 7.83 6.84 -0.66
CA ALA A 168 7.07 7.44 -1.77
C ALA A 168 7.30 8.96 -1.90
N VAL A 169 7.35 9.68 -0.77
CA VAL A 169 7.61 11.13 -0.75
C VAL A 169 9.06 11.45 -1.11
N VAL A 170 10.04 10.73 -0.56
CA VAL A 170 11.47 10.94 -0.84
C VAL A 170 11.78 10.71 -2.32
N TYR A 171 11.21 9.68 -2.95
CA TYR A 171 11.36 9.47 -4.40
C TYR A 171 10.76 10.61 -5.21
N THR A 172 9.57 11.09 -4.83
CA THR A 172 8.92 12.22 -5.51
C THR A 172 9.75 13.50 -5.42
N VAL A 173 10.34 13.78 -4.24
CA VAL A 173 11.15 14.98 -4.01
C VAL A 173 12.52 14.87 -4.70
N LEU A 174 13.22 13.74 -4.61
CA LEU A 174 14.52 13.55 -5.27
C LEU A 174 14.42 13.65 -6.78
N VAL A 175 13.42 13.00 -7.38
CA VAL A 175 13.16 13.10 -8.83
C VAL A 175 12.84 14.55 -9.20
N GLY A 176 12.01 15.24 -8.40
CA GLY A 176 11.74 16.68 -8.58
C GLY A 176 13.00 17.56 -8.55
N VAL A 177 13.91 17.34 -7.60
CA VAL A 177 15.15 18.13 -7.45
C VAL A 177 16.14 17.87 -8.59
N VAL A 178 16.33 16.62 -9.01
CA VAL A 178 17.20 16.28 -10.15
C VAL A 178 16.67 16.89 -11.46
N ILE A 179 15.36 16.93 -11.64
CA ILE A 179 14.73 17.53 -12.83
C ILE A 179 14.88 19.05 -12.85
N VAL A 180 14.67 19.73 -11.71
CA VAL A 180 14.90 21.19 -11.61
C VAL A 180 16.37 21.51 -11.89
N ALA A 181 17.32 20.69 -11.42
CA ALA A 181 18.72 20.86 -11.75
C ALA A 181 19.01 20.64 -13.24
N ALA A 182 18.43 19.62 -13.88
CA ALA A 182 18.65 19.34 -15.30
C ALA A 182 18.03 20.40 -16.23
N ILE A 183 16.83 20.92 -15.90
CA ILE A 183 16.18 22.00 -16.66
C ILE A 183 16.93 23.33 -16.44
N GLY A 184 17.39 23.59 -15.20
CA GLY A 184 18.20 24.76 -14.89
C GLY A 184 19.55 24.76 -15.61
N PHE A 185 20.20 23.60 -15.73
CA PHE A 185 21.50 23.47 -16.39
C PHE A 185 21.39 23.49 -17.92
N GLY A 186 20.31 22.92 -18.49
CA GLY A 186 20.04 22.97 -19.93
C GLY A 186 19.69 24.35 -20.47
N LEU A 187 19.14 25.23 -19.62
CA LEU A 187 18.86 26.63 -19.98
C LEU A 187 20.07 27.56 -19.85
N ALA A 188 21.09 27.18 -19.05
CA ALA A 188 22.28 28.01 -18.82
C ALA A 188 23.36 27.86 -19.90
N ASN A 189 23.35 26.77 -20.68
CA ASN A 189 24.40 26.44 -21.67
C ASN A 189 24.04 26.81 -23.13
N SER A 190 22.95 27.56 -23.36
CA SER A 190 22.46 27.89 -24.70
C SER A 190 22.85 29.30 -25.20
N ASP A 191 23.66 30.06 -24.47
CA ASP A 191 23.92 31.48 -24.76
C ASP A 191 25.38 31.84 -25.12
N ASP A 192 26.24 30.85 -25.42
CA ASP A 192 27.63 31.10 -25.82
C ASP A 192 27.98 30.45 -27.18
N ASP A 193 27.32 30.92 -28.24
CA ASP A 193 27.80 30.79 -29.63
C ASP A 193 27.18 31.92 -30.47
N ARG A 194 27.78 33.11 -30.38
CA ARG A 194 27.62 34.23 -31.33
C ARG A 194 28.93 34.96 -31.54
#